data_AF-A0A7R9QPQ5-F1
#
_entry.id   AF-A0A7R9QPQ5-F1
#
_cell.length_a   1.000
_cell.length_b   1.000
_cell.length_c   1.000
_cell.angle_alpha   90.00
_cell.angle_beta   90.00
_cell.angle_gamma   90.00
#
_symmetry.space_group_name_H-M   'P 1'
#
loop_
_entity.id
_entity.type
_entity.pdbx_description
1 polymer ?
#
loop_
_entity_poly.entity_id
_entity_poly.type
_entity_poly.pdbx_seq_one_letter_code
_entity_poly.pdbx_strand_id
1 'polypeptide(L)'
;YLNETPLKALYLIATHGKPDVKSREKLSPELVDFLDRCLETDVEKRSSAEELLSHTFLTKAESLSTITPLIRAAKKILNKH
;
A
#
# COMPACT_ATOMS: atom_id res chain seq x y z
N TYR A 1 -2.58 7.99 -9.41
CA TYR A 1 -2.26 9.44 -9.50
C TYR A 1 -0.76 9.75 -9.61
N LEU A 2 0.15 8.79 -9.41
CA LEU A 2 1.61 9.03 -9.44
C LEU A 2 2.17 9.60 -10.77
N ASN A 3 1.45 9.47 -11.88
CA ASN A 3 1.89 9.97 -13.19
C ASN A 3 1.25 11.32 -13.56
N GLU A 4 0.47 11.92 -12.65
CA GLU A 4 -0.21 13.19 -12.87
C GLU A 4 0.58 14.34 -12.25
N THR A 5 0.38 15.57 -12.75
CA THR A 5 0.98 16.75 -12.11
C THR A 5 0.50 16.88 -10.66
N PRO A 6 1.29 17.47 -9.75
CA PRO A 6 0.93 17.55 -8.33
C PRO A 6 -0.46 18.14 -8.09
N LEU A 7 -0.83 19.20 -8.81
CA LEU A 7 -2.14 19.84 -8.70
C LEU A 7 -3.27 18.89 -9.14
N LYS A 8 -3.08 18.18 -10.26
CA LYS A 8 -4.07 17.20 -10.74
C LYS A 8 -4.17 15.99 -9.80
N ALA A 9 -3.07 15.53 -9.23
CA ALA A 9 -3.08 14.46 -8.23
C ALA A 9 -3.85 14.86 -6.97
N LEU A 10 -3.64 16.08 -6.44
CA LEU A 10 -4.40 16.62 -5.31
C LEU A 10 -5.90 16.68 -5.62
N TYR A 11 -6.25 17.21 -6.79
CA TYR A 11 -7.64 17.27 -7.25
C TYR A 11 -8.27 15.87 -7.32
N LEU A 12 -7.56 14.90 -7.90
CA LEU A 12 -8.09 13.54 -8.04
C LEU A 12 -8.26 12.83 -6.69
N ILE A 13 -7.35 13.01 -5.73
CA ILE A 13 -7.48 12.47 -4.37
C ILE A 13 -8.72 13.06 -3.67
N ALA A 14 -8.90 14.38 -3.76
CA ALA A 14 -10.02 15.05 -3.11
C ALA A 14 -11.39 14.69 -3.74
N THR A 15 -11.43 14.41 -5.04
CA THR A 15 -12.69 14.19 -5.79
C THR A 15 -13.09 12.73 -5.93
N HIS A 16 -12.12 11.81 -6.03
CA HIS A 16 -12.40 10.39 -6.25
C HIS A 16 -12.36 9.58 -4.94
N GLY A 17 -11.93 10.20 -3.83
CA GLY A 17 -11.90 9.56 -2.52
C GLY A 17 -10.95 8.36 -2.48
N LYS A 18 -11.46 7.20 -2.05
CA LYS A 18 -10.68 5.97 -1.93
C LYS A 18 -10.18 5.51 -3.31
N PRO A 19 -8.87 5.35 -3.51
CA PRO A 19 -8.35 4.91 -4.80
C PRO A 19 -8.68 3.44 -5.06
N ASP A 20 -8.99 3.11 -6.32
CA ASP A 20 -9.13 1.72 -6.74
C ASP A 20 -7.76 1.02 -6.73
N VAL A 21 -7.71 -0.12 -6.04
CA VAL A 21 -6.57 -1.01 -6.08
C VAL A 21 -6.61 -1.76 -7.42
N LYS A 22 -5.58 -1.58 -8.24
CA LYS A 22 -5.49 -2.26 -9.54
C LYS A 22 -5.30 -3.76 -9.35
N SER A 23 -5.91 -4.55 -10.23
CA SER A 23 -5.83 -6.02 -10.20
C SER A 23 -6.14 -6.64 -8.84
N ARG A 24 -7.21 -6.17 -8.18
CA ARG A 24 -7.66 -6.69 -6.88
C ARG A 24 -7.86 -8.20 -6.88
N GLU A 25 -8.25 -8.78 -8.00
CA GLU A 25 -8.41 -10.22 -8.20
C GLU A 25 -7.11 -11.02 -8.03
N LYS A 26 -5.95 -10.37 -8.12
CA LYS A 26 -4.63 -11.01 -7.93
C LYS A 26 -4.12 -10.91 -6.49
N LEU A 27 -4.79 -10.13 -5.64
CA LEU A 27 -4.39 -9.91 -4.26
C LEU A 27 -5.08 -10.91 -3.35
N SER A 28 -4.43 -11.27 -2.24
CA SER A 28 -5.08 -12.12 -1.24
C SER A 28 -6.24 -11.34 -0.58
N PRO A 29 -7.31 -12.03 -0.16
CA PRO A 29 -8.43 -11.37 0.52
C PRO A 29 -7.98 -10.56 1.74
N GLU A 30 -6.98 -11.02 2.49
CA GLU A 30 -6.48 -10.30 3.67
C GLU A 30 -5.68 -9.06 3.30
N LEU A 31 -4.94 -9.06 2.19
CA LEU A 31 -4.27 -7.85 1.71
C LEU A 31 -5.30 -6.84 1.22
N VAL A 32 -6.36 -7.29 0.57
CA VAL A 32 -7.46 -6.43 0.12
C VAL A 32 -8.15 -5.76 1.32
N ASP A 33 -8.52 -6.52 2.35
CA ASP A 33 -9.14 -5.98 3.57
C ASP A 33 -8.20 -5.01 4.30
N PHE A 34 -6.91 -5.35 4.42
CA PHE A 34 -5.92 -4.49 5.05
C PHE A 34 -5.81 -3.13 4.34
N LEU A 35 -5.73 -3.13 3.00
CA LEU A 35 -5.69 -1.90 2.20
C LEU A 35 -6.99 -1.11 2.33
N ASP A 36 -8.14 -1.77 2.39
CA ASP A 36 -9.43 -1.11 2.55
C ASP A 36 -9.53 -0.36 3.88
N ARG A 37 -9.02 -0.94 4.98
CA ARG A 37 -8.92 -0.29 6.30
C ARG A 37 -7.95 0.88 6.33
N CYS A 38 -6.83 0.78 5.62
CA CYS A 38 -5.84 1.85 5.52
C CYS A 38 -6.35 3.05 4.71
N LEU A 39 -7.15 2.78 3.68
CA LEU A 39 -7.62 3.78 2.70
C LEU A 39 -9.06 4.24 2.96
N GLU A 40 -9.61 3.96 4.15
CA GLU A 40 -10.92 4.48 4.56
C GLU A 40 -10.90 6.02 4.59
N THR A 41 -11.86 6.63 3.91
CA THR A 41 -11.95 8.09 3.77
C THR A 41 -12.50 8.77 5.02
N ASP A 42 -13.39 8.09 5.74
CA ASP A 42 -13.93 8.55 7.01
C ASP A 42 -12.90 8.34 8.13
N VAL A 43 -12.41 9.45 8.72
CA VAL A 43 -11.33 9.42 9.72
C VAL A 43 -11.73 8.63 10.95
N GLU A 44 -13.00 8.69 11.36
CA GLU A 44 -13.50 7.98 12.54
C GLU A 44 -13.65 6.48 12.31
N LYS A 45 -13.75 6.04 11.05
CA LYS A 45 -13.80 4.61 10.67
C LYS A 45 -12.44 4.04 10.27
N ARG A 46 -11.46 4.90 9.96
CA ARG A 46 -10.13 4.48 9.55
C ARG A 46 -9.42 3.82 10.72
N SER A 47 -8.94 2.59 10.51
CA SER A 47 -8.21 1.88 11.54
C SER A 47 -6.92 2.60 11.93
N SER A 48 -6.67 2.65 13.24
CA SER A 48 -5.44 3.13 13.85
C SER A 48 -4.27 2.19 13.56
N ALA A 49 -3.05 2.68 13.83
CA ALA A 49 -1.85 1.85 13.70
C ALA A 49 -1.88 0.61 14.62
N GLU A 50 -2.40 0.75 15.84
CA GLU A 50 -2.51 -0.37 16.80
C GLU A 50 -3.47 -1.45 16.30
N GLU A 51 -4.64 -1.06 15.78
CA GLU A 51 -5.59 -1.99 15.18
C GLU A 51 -5.00 -2.67 13.94
N LEU A 52 -4.33 -1.93 13.07
CA LEU A 52 -3.71 -2.48 11.86
C LEU A 52 -2.57 -3.46 12.18
N LEU A 53 -1.80 -3.24 13.24
CA LEU A 53 -0.76 -4.17 13.70
C LEU A 53 -1.32 -5.54 14.09
N SER A 54 -2.56 -5.58 14.57
CA SER A 54 -3.27 -6.82 14.92
C SER A 54 -3.93 -7.53 13.72
N HIS A 55 -3.89 -6.92 12.53
CA HIS A 55 -4.59 -7.45 11.35
C HIS A 55 -3.95 -8.73 10.80
N THR A 56 -4.77 -9.70 10.40
CA THR A 56 -4.35 -11.03 9.89
C THR A 56 -3.40 -10.98 8.70
N PHE A 57 -3.40 -9.89 7.92
CA PHE A 57 -2.41 -9.70 6.86
C PHE A 57 -0.98 -9.65 7.41
N LEU A 58 -0.75 -8.94 8.52
CA LEU A 58 0.59 -8.76 9.09
C LEU A 58 1.07 -10.00 9.84
N THR A 59 0.17 -10.89 10.26
CA THR A 59 0.57 -12.19 10.84
C THR A 59 1.20 -13.12 9.80
N LYS A 60 1.05 -12.83 8.50
CA LYS A 60 1.71 -13.55 7.39
C LYS A 60 3.06 -12.93 7.00
N ALA A 61 3.56 -11.96 7.76
CA ALA A 61 4.84 -11.33 7.47
C ALA A 61 5.99 -12.33 7.60
N GLU A 62 6.86 -12.33 6.59
CA GLU A 62 8.07 -13.14 6.57
C GLU A 62 9.22 -12.49 7.36
N SER A 63 10.26 -13.28 7.66
CA SER A 63 11.49 -12.76 8.26
C SER A 63 12.09 -11.63 7.42
N LEU A 64 12.62 -10.58 8.06
CA LEU A 64 13.31 -9.48 7.40
C LEU A 64 14.48 -9.94 6.52
N SER A 65 15.07 -11.11 6.80
CA SER A 65 16.13 -11.68 5.95
C SER A 65 15.68 -11.87 4.49
N THR A 66 14.38 -12.13 4.26
CA THR A 66 13.80 -12.37 2.94
C THR A 66 13.88 -11.15 2.00
N ILE A 67 13.99 -9.93 2.54
CA ILE A 67 14.08 -8.70 1.72
C ILE A 67 15.51 -8.45 1.18
N THR A 68 16.53 -9.09 1.76
CA THR A 68 17.94 -8.84 1.43
C THR A 68 18.25 -9.00 -0.07
N PRO A 69 17.78 -10.05 -0.78
CA PRO A 69 18.00 -10.19 -2.21
C PRO A 69 17.36 -9.06 -3.03
N LEU A 70 16.18 -8.60 -2.64
CA LEU A 70 15.46 -7.50 -3.30
C LEU A 70 16.22 -6.18 -3.15
N ILE A 71 16.75 -5.88 -1.95
CA ILE A 71 17.59 -4.71 -1.72
C ILE A 71 18.84 -4.74 -2.63
N ARG A 72 19.51 -5.90 -2.72
CA ARG A 72 20.68 -6.06 -3.59
C ARG A 72 20.34 -5.87 -5.06
N ALA A 73 19.18 -6.39 -5.51
CA ALA A 73 18.70 -6.22 -6.87
C ALA A 73 18.42 -4.74 -7.19
N ALA A 74 17.69 -4.04 -6.31
CA ALA A 74 17.40 -2.62 -6.47
C ALA A 74 18.68 -1.76 -6.55
N LYS A 75 19.66 -2.00 -5.67
CA LYS A 75 20.97 -1.31 -5.70
C LYS A 75 21.72 -1.51 -7.02
N LYS A 76 21.68 -2.71 -7.59
CA LYS A 76 22.32 -2.99 -8.90
C LYS A 76 21.66 -2.24 -10.05
N ILE A 77 20.35 -2.02 -10.00
CA ILE A 77 19.62 -1.24 -11.02
C ILE A 77 19.99 0.23 -10.90
N LEU A 78 20.02 0.77 -9.68
CA LEU A 78 20.34 2.18 -9.45
C LEU A 78 21.80 2.52 -9.82
N ASN A 79 22.75 1.63 -9.51
CA ASN A 79 24.17 1.84 -9.80
C ASN A 79 24.57 1.52 -11.26
N LYS A 80 23.63 1.08 -12.10
CA LYS A 80 23.85 0.85 -13.53
C LYS A 80 23.60 2.10 -14.39
N HIS A 81 23.13 3.18 -13.76
CA HIS A 81 23.03 4.52 -14.31
C HIS A 81 24.09 5.42 -13.67
#